data_AF-A0ABD0PNE6-F1
#
_entry.id   AF-A0ABD0PNE6-F1
#
_cell.length_a   1.000
_cell.length_b   1.000
_cell.length_c   1.000
_cell.angle_alpha   90.00
_cell.angle_beta   90.00
_cell.angle_gamma   90.00
#
_symmetry.space_group_name_H-M   'P 1'
#
loop_
_entity.id
_entity.type
_entity.pdbx_description
1 polymer ?
#
loop_
_entity_poly.entity_id
_entity_poly.type
_entity_poly.pdbx_seq_one_letter_code
_entity_poly.pdbx_strand_id
1 'polypeptide(L)'
;MEVLPCSRVAHIARTKKPYNSNIAFHARRNALRVAEVWMDQYKSNVYLAWNLPMKNHGIEYGDISQRLALRKRLQCKNFEWYLDNIYPEMRRYNNTLFYGE
;
A
#
# COMPACT_ATOMS: atom_id res chain seq x y z
N MET A 1 7.64 0.63 -14.86
CA MET A 1 6.21 0.98 -15.02
C MET A 1 6.19 2.15 -15.97
N GLU A 2 5.37 2.10 -17.00
CA GLU A 2 5.37 3.11 -18.06
C GLU A 2 3.94 3.45 -18.44
N VAL A 3 3.70 4.71 -18.82
CA VAL A 3 2.45 5.16 -19.42
C VAL A 3 2.77 5.58 -20.85
N LEU A 4 2.15 4.94 -21.83
CA LEU A 4 2.37 5.21 -23.25
C LEU A 4 1.35 6.21 -23.78
N PRO A 5 1.71 7.48 -24.07
CA PRO A 5 0.74 8.48 -24.49
C PRO A 5 0.08 8.18 -25.84
N CYS A 6 0.67 7.32 -26.68
CA CYS A 6 0.09 6.95 -27.96
C CYS A 6 -1.01 5.88 -27.84
N SER A 7 -1.04 5.12 -26.75
CA SER A 7 -2.11 4.15 -26.49
C SER A 7 -3.23 4.82 -25.71
N ARG A 8 -4.43 4.89 -26.31
CA ARG A 8 -5.57 5.60 -25.74
C ARG A 8 -6.71 4.64 -25.44
N VAL A 9 -7.08 4.54 -24.16
CA VAL A 9 -8.26 3.80 -23.70
C VAL A 9 -9.07 4.72 -22.80
N ALA A 10 -10.35 4.91 -23.13
CA ALA A 10 -11.25 5.71 -22.30
C ALA A 10 -11.78 4.90 -21.11
N HIS A 11 -11.81 5.50 -19.93
CA HIS A 11 -12.40 4.91 -18.73
C HIS A 11 -13.50 5.82 -18.18
N ILE A 12 -14.70 5.28 -18.02
CA ILE A 12 -15.81 5.98 -17.37
C ILE A 12 -15.63 5.86 -15.86
N ALA A 13 -15.07 6.91 -15.24
CA ALA A 13 -14.91 6.97 -13.79
C ALA A 13 -16.27 6.95 -13.08
N ARG A 14 -16.38 6.15 -12.02
CA ARG A 14 -17.60 6.01 -11.21
C ARG A 14 -17.30 6.36 -9.76
N THR A 15 -18.19 7.14 -9.16
CA THR A 15 -18.10 7.51 -7.73
C THR A 15 -18.47 6.35 -6.80
N LYS A 16 -19.38 5.47 -7.21
CA LYS A 16 -19.82 4.29 -6.43
C LYS A 16 -19.58 3.00 -7.22
N LYS A 17 -19.16 1.93 -6.53
CA LYS A 17 -19.03 0.61 -7.16
C LYS A 17 -20.32 -0.19 -6.91
N PRO A 18 -21.01 -0.66 -7.97
CA PRO A 18 -22.34 -1.28 -7.82
C PRO A 18 -22.31 -2.73 -7.31
N TYR A 19 -21.14 -3.37 -7.28
CA TYR A 19 -20.98 -4.80 -7.03
C TYR A 19 -20.48 -5.14 -5.62
N ASN A 20 -20.21 -4.15 -4.76
CA ASN A 20 -19.74 -4.42 -3.41
C ASN A 20 -20.23 -3.33 -2.45
N SER A 21 -20.94 -3.74 -1.40
CA SER A 21 -21.48 -2.85 -0.37
C SER A 21 -20.42 -2.42 0.67
N ASN A 22 -19.32 -3.17 0.82
CA ASN A 22 -18.26 -2.92 1.79
C ASN A 22 -16.88 -2.79 1.15
N ILE A 23 -16.78 -1.89 0.16
CA ILE A 23 -15.53 -1.59 -0.56
C ILE A 23 -14.44 -1.12 0.42
N ALA A 24 -14.83 -0.34 1.43
CA ALA A 24 -13.88 0.23 2.40
C ALA A 24 -13.12 -0.85 3.16
N PHE A 25 -13.81 -1.89 3.64
CA PHE A 25 -13.17 -3.01 4.32
C PHE A 25 -12.18 -3.73 3.40
N HIS A 26 -12.60 -4.09 2.19
CA HIS A 26 -11.73 -4.80 1.24
C HIS A 26 -10.53 -3.95 0.80
N ALA A 27 -10.73 -2.65 0.59
CA ALA A 27 -9.65 -1.72 0.26
C ALA A 27 -8.61 -1.67 1.39
N ARG A 28 -9.06 -1.50 2.64
CA ARG A 28 -8.18 -1.53 3.83
C ARG A 28 -7.41 -2.84 3.93
N ARG A 29 -8.13 -3.97 3.88
CA ARG A 29 -7.55 -5.31 3.95
C ARG A 29 -6.48 -5.51 2.89
N ASN A 30 -6.79 -5.18 1.64
CA ASN A 30 -5.87 -5.39 0.52
C ASN A 30 -4.68 -4.43 0.56
N ALA A 31 -4.88 -3.17 0.98
CA ALA A 31 -3.79 -2.22 1.19
C ALA A 31 -2.82 -2.70 2.28
N LEU A 32 -3.34 -3.21 3.41
CA LEU A 32 -2.51 -3.79 4.48
C LEU A 32 -1.70 -4.99 4.00
N ARG A 33 -2.29 -5.89 3.18
CA ARG A 33 -1.54 -7.01 2.58
C ARG A 33 -0.35 -6.53 1.74
N VAL A 34 -0.53 -5.45 0.98
CA VAL A 34 0.57 -4.87 0.18
C VAL A 34 1.61 -4.24 1.09
N ALA A 35 1.18 -3.46 2.09
CA ALA A 35 2.06 -2.78 3.02
C ALA A 35 2.96 -3.76 3.79
N GLU A 36 2.37 -4.83 4.33
CA GLU A 36 3.08 -5.87 5.07
C GLU A 36 4.08 -6.66 4.21
N VAL A 37 3.82 -6.81 2.91
CA VAL A 37 4.72 -7.55 2.02
C VAL A 37 5.82 -6.68 1.43
N TRP A 38 5.52 -5.43 1.08
CA TRP A 38 6.38 -4.62 0.20
C TRP A 38 6.94 -3.35 0.81
N MET A 39 6.33 -2.79 1.87
CA MET A 39 6.66 -1.44 2.35
C MET A 39 7.64 -1.40 3.53
N ASP A 40 8.13 -2.55 4.01
CA ASP A 40 9.13 -2.61 5.09
C ASP A 40 8.73 -1.72 6.30
N GLN A 41 9.62 -0.88 6.82
CA GLN A 41 9.31 0.06 7.91
C GLN A 41 8.28 1.13 7.52
N TYR A 42 8.13 1.44 6.23
CA TYR A 42 7.22 2.48 5.73
C TYR A 42 5.75 2.07 5.73
N LYS A 43 5.45 0.80 6.05
CA LYS A 43 4.07 0.35 6.24
C LYS A 43 3.34 1.16 7.33
N SER A 44 4.06 1.70 8.30
CA SER A 44 3.52 2.62 9.33
C SER A 44 2.73 3.78 8.71
N ASN A 45 3.16 4.32 7.57
CA ASN A 45 2.44 5.39 6.88
C ASN A 45 1.05 4.95 6.40
N VAL A 46 0.89 3.68 6.02
CA VAL A 46 -0.42 3.11 5.67
C VAL A 46 -1.28 3.00 6.92
N TYR A 47 -0.74 2.50 8.03
CA TYR A 47 -1.46 2.46 9.30
C TYR A 47 -1.96 3.85 9.73
N LEU A 48 -1.08 4.87 9.66
CA LEU A 48 -1.43 6.25 9.95
C LEU A 48 -2.50 6.81 8.99
N ALA A 49 -2.32 6.63 7.68
CA ALA A 49 -3.26 7.15 6.67
C ALA A 49 -4.68 6.60 6.83
N TRP A 50 -4.82 5.39 7.38
CA TRP A 50 -6.12 4.77 7.64
C TRP A 50 -6.59 4.91 9.10
N ASN A 51 -5.89 5.70 9.91
CA ASN A 51 -6.11 5.90 11.34
C ASN A 51 -6.21 4.57 12.12
N LEU A 52 -5.28 3.66 11.84
CA LEU A 52 -5.20 2.35 12.47
C LEU A 52 -4.11 2.34 13.55
N PRO A 53 -4.39 1.75 14.73
CA PRO A 53 -3.34 1.44 15.68
C PRO A 53 -2.23 0.57 15.07
N MET A 54 -0.98 0.82 15.43
CA MET A 54 0.16 0.04 14.93
C MET A 54 0.12 -1.44 15.34
N LYS A 55 -0.62 -1.75 16.41
CA LYS A 55 -0.82 -3.10 16.93
C LYS A 55 -2.30 -3.29 17.24
N ASN A 56 -2.82 -4.50 17.06
CA ASN A 56 -4.18 -4.89 17.43
C ASN A 56 -5.28 -4.01 16.80
N HIS A 57 -5.10 -3.53 15.57
CA HIS A 57 -6.09 -2.71 14.85
C HIS A 57 -7.35 -3.48 14.39
N GLY A 58 -7.48 -4.77 14.73
CA GLY A 58 -8.70 -5.55 14.49
C GLY A 58 -9.02 -5.90 13.04
N ILE A 59 -8.12 -5.63 12.09
CA ILE A 59 -8.33 -5.96 10.66
C ILE A 59 -7.50 -7.19 10.31
N GLU A 60 -8.19 -8.30 10.03
CA GLU A 60 -7.53 -9.52 9.57
C GLU A 60 -7.21 -9.42 8.06
N TYR A 61 -5.93 -9.24 7.75
CA TYR A 61 -5.46 -9.24 6.36
C TYR A 61 -5.14 -10.63 5.81
N GLY A 62 -5.19 -11.67 6.67
CA GLY A 62 -4.98 -13.08 6.32
C GLY A 62 -3.51 -13.44 6.02
N ASP A 63 -3.25 -14.70 5.69
CA ASP A 63 -1.88 -15.19 5.44
C ASP A 63 -1.22 -14.51 4.22
N ILE A 64 0.04 -14.12 4.39
CA ILE A 64 0.92 -13.50 3.39
C ILE A 64 2.23 -14.28 3.19
N SER A 65 2.40 -15.43 3.84
CA SER A 65 3.61 -16.27 3.82
C SER A 65 4.13 -16.51 2.39
N GLN A 66 3.25 -16.90 1.47
CA GLN A 66 3.59 -17.15 0.07
C GLN A 66 4.13 -15.90 -0.65
N ARG A 67 3.65 -14.71 -0.30
CA ARG A 67 4.09 -13.44 -0.91
C ARG A 67 5.44 -13.00 -0.36
N LEU A 68 5.69 -13.21 0.93
CA LEU A 68 7.00 -13.02 1.54
C LEU A 68 8.03 -13.99 0.94
N ALA A 69 7.67 -15.26 0.78
CA ALA A 69 8.51 -16.26 0.14
C ALA A 69 8.84 -15.90 -1.32
N LEU A 70 7.85 -15.41 -2.08
CA LEU A 70 8.06 -14.91 -3.43
C LEU A 70 9.06 -13.75 -3.46
N ARG A 71 8.87 -12.73 -2.60
CA ARG A 71 9.76 -11.57 -2.50
C ARG A 71 11.20 -11.99 -2.22
N LYS A 72 11.39 -12.94 -1.31
CA LYS A 72 12.70 -13.51 -0.98
C LYS A 72 13.31 -14.26 -2.16
N ARG A 73 12.53 -15.14 -2.81
CA ARG A 73 12.97 -15.95 -3.95
C ARG A 73 13.42 -15.10 -5.14
N LEU A 74 12.71 -14.01 -5.41
CA LEU A 74 13.03 -13.08 -6.49
C LEU A 74 14.10 -12.05 -6.12
N GLN A 75 14.64 -12.11 -4.90
CA GLN A 75 15.67 -11.19 -4.40
C GLN A 75 15.29 -9.71 -4.60
N CYS A 76 14.02 -9.40 -4.36
CA CYS A 76 13.50 -8.05 -4.56
C CYS A 76 14.23 -7.05 -3.66
N LYS A 77 14.42 -5.82 -4.16
CA LYS A 77 14.95 -4.71 -3.37
C LYS A 77 13.97 -4.30 -2.25
N ASN A 78 14.50 -3.61 -1.25
CA ASN A 78 13.69 -3.07 -0.15
C ASN A 78 12.94 -1.80 -0.60
N PHE A 79 11.99 -1.35 0.22
CA PHE A 79 11.17 -0.19 -0.08
C PHE A 79 11.96 1.12 -0.02
N GLU A 80 13.02 1.18 0.81
CA GLU A 80 13.97 2.30 0.81
C GLU A 80 14.56 2.52 -0.58
N TRP A 81 15.07 1.45 -1.20
CA TRP A 81 15.60 1.50 -2.56
C TRP A 81 14.56 1.98 -3.56
N TYR A 82 13.30 1.55 -3.41
CA TYR A 82 12.20 2.04 -4.26
C TYR A 82 12.01 3.56 -4.11
N LEU A 83 12.00 4.08 -2.88
CA LEU A 83 11.86 5.51 -2.65
C LEU A 83 13.09 6.29 -3.14
N ASP A 84 14.29 5.73 -3.08
CA ASP A 84 15.50 6.41 -3.54
C ASP A 84 15.64 6.42 -5.06
N ASN A 85 15.19 5.36 -5.74
CA ASN A 85 15.51 5.12 -7.16
C ASN A 85 14.30 5.24 -8.09
N ILE A 86 13.10 4.99 -7.59
CA ILE A 86 11.88 4.93 -8.41
C ILE A 86 10.94 6.11 -8.11
N TYR A 87 10.82 6.52 -6.84
CA TYR A 87 9.94 7.63 -6.46
C TYR A 87 10.59 8.62 -5.46
N PRO A 88 11.71 9.27 -5.85
CA PRO A 88 12.47 10.18 -4.99
C PRO A 88 11.73 11.47 -4.59
N GLU A 89 10.75 11.89 -5.37
CA GLU A 89 9.92 13.07 -5.09
C GLU A 89 8.89 12.83 -3.98
N MET A 90 8.70 11.58 -3.53
CA MET A 90 7.84 11.29 -2.39
C MET A 90 8.41 11.91 -1.11
N ARG A 91 7.65 12.80 -0.50
CA ARG A 91 8.00 13.39 0.79
C ARG A 91 8.07 12.31 1.88
N ARG A 92 9.22 12.21 2.54
CA ARG A 92 9.44 11.31 3.68
C ARG A 92 9.23 12.08 4.99
N TYR A 93 8.46 11.48 5.89
CA TYR A 93 8.27 12.00 7.23
C TYR A 93 9.11 11.16 8.18
N ASN A 94 10.20 11.74 8.68
CA ASN A 94 11.05 11.11 9.68
C ASN A 94 10.59 11.57 11.06
N ASN A 95 10.60 10.67 12.04
CA ASN A 95 10.28 10.97 13.45
C ASN A 95 8.90 11.61 13.67
N THR A 96 7.87 11.11 13.00
CA THR A 96 6.49 11.53 13.26
C THR A 96 6.11 11.28 14.73
N LEU A 97 6.01 12.35 15.51
CA LEU A 97 5.60 12.29 16.93
C LEU A 97 4.07 12.20 17.07
N PHE A 98 3.35 12.93 16.21
CA PHE A 98 1.88 12.98 16.17
C PHE A 98 1.42 13.06 14.70
N TYR A 99 0.25 12.49 14.41
CA TYR A 99 -0.40 12.51 13.09
C TYR A 99 -1.91 12.42 13.28
N GLY A 100 -2.66 13.18 12.49
CA GLY A 100 -4.13 13.30 12.59
C GLY A 100 -4.58 14.71 12.96
N GLU A 101 -5.89 14.95 12.86
CA GLU A 101 -6.60 16.07 13.50
C GLU A 101 -7.20 15.62 14.83
#